data_AF-A0AAW0XDD7-F1
#
_entry.id   AF-A0AAW0XDD7-F1
#
_cell.length_a   1.000
_cell.length_b   1.000
_cell.length_c   1.000
_cell.angle_alpha   90.00
_cell.angle_beta   90.00
_cell.angle_gamma   90.00
#
_symmetry.space_group_name_H-M   'P 1'
#
loop_
_entity.id
_entity.type
_entity.pdbx_description
1 polymer ?
#
loop_
_entity_poly.entity_id
_entity_poly.type
_entity_poly.pdbx_seq_one_letter_code
_entity_poly.pdbx_strand_id
1 'polypeptide(L)'
;MYRPLGVVVVLVHLEVLTSRGQIEVTSDFKKSLDELRTYRHRFLQERPDLPNDNTVLLTTVDFEGQTVGYASVSGMCSKKNSVAVVEDKQSHEGIVAQTVAHEMGHNLGMNHDDDGAKECHCQSRKCLMSSSGR
;
A
#
# COMPACT_ATOMS: atom_id res chain seq x y z
N MET A 1 3.26 5.42 13.43
CA MET A 1 3.11 4.02 12.98
C MET A 1 4.45 3.32 12.86
N TYR A 2 5.40 3.77 12.02
CA TYR A 2 6.65 3.02 11.77
C TYR A 2 7.85 3.23 12.71
N ARG A 3 7.88 4.31 13.50
CA ARG A 3 9.02 4.61 14.40
C ARG A 3 9.41 3.45 15.35
N PRO A 4 8.46 2.73 15.99
CA PRO A 4 8.81 1.59 16.85
C PRO A 4 9.54 0.44 16.13
N LEU A 5 9.44 0.39 14.80
CA LEU A 5 10.10 -0.62 13.96
C LEU A 5 11.47 -0.13 13.42
N GLY A 6 11.92 1.05 13.81
CA GLY A 6 13.14 1.67 13.28
C GLY A 6 13.03 2.13 11.82
N VAL A 7 11.81 2.19 11.27
CA VAL A 7 11.55 2.62 9.89
C VAL A 7 11.10 4.08 9.86
N VAL A 8 11.69 4.85 8.93
CA VAL A 8 11.32 6.24 8.64
C VAL A 8 10.71 6.30 7.25
N VAL A 9 9.46 6.75 7.17
CA VAL A 9 8.77 6.97 5.89
C VAL A 9 8.94 8.43 5.50
N VAL A 10 9.46 8.67 4.30
CA VAL A 10 9.67 10.00 3.73
C VAL A 10 8.98 10.06 2.38
N LEU A 11 8.15 11.08 2.16
CA LEU A 11 7.57 11.36 0.85
C LEU A 11 8.64 12.01 -0.03
N VAL A 12 9.19 11.26 -0.98
CA VAL A 12 10.23 11.75 -1.91
C VAL A 12 9.66 12.22 -3.25
N HIS A 13 8.47 11.75 -3.62
CA HIS A 13 7.81 12.09 -4.86
C HIS A 13 6.29 11.95 -4.71
N LEU A 14 5.55 12.88 -5.32
CA LEU A 14 4.10 12.87 -5.41
C LEU A 14 3.71 13.16 -6.86
N GLU A 15 2.87 12.30 -7.42
CA GLU A 15 2.28 12.49 -8.74
C GLU A 15 0.76 12.39 -8.64
N VAL A 16 0.07 13.32 -9.29
CA VAL A 16 -1.38 13.30 -9.46
C VAL A 16 -1.66 12.97 -10.93
N LEU A 17 -2.24 11.79 -11.17
CA LEU A 17 -2.49 11.29 -12.52
C LEU A 17 -3.69 12.03 -13.14
N THR A 18 -3.43 13.11 -13.89
CA THR A 18 -4.49 13.92 -14.53
C THR A 18 -4.82 13.48 -15.96
N SER A 19 -3.93 12.75 -16.63
CA SER A 19 -4.14 12.20 -17.97
C SER A 19 -4.69 10.78 -17.90
N ARG A 20 -5.78 10.49 -18.65
CA ARG A 20 -6.28 9.11 -18.80
C ARG A 20 -5.17 8.21 -19.35
N GLY A 21 -4.94 7.05 -18.72
CA GLY A 21 -4.14 5.95 -19.29
C GLY A 21 -2.73 5.73 -18.73
N GLN A 22 -2.28 6.44 -17.69
CA GLN A 22 -0.97 6.12 -17.08
C GLN A 22 -0.99 4.83 -16.25
N ILE A 23 -2.11 4.61 -15.54
CA ILE A 23 -2.46 3.40 -14.79
C ILE A 23 -3.97 3.21 -14.96
N GLU A 24 -4.42 2.03 -15.38
CA GLU A 24 -5.85 1.69 -15.35
C GLU A 24 -6.22 1.21 -13.94
N VAL A 25 -7.12 1.91 -13.28
CA VAL A 25 -7.60 1.53 -11.94
C VAL A 25 -9.02 0.99 -12.06
N THR A 26 -9.22 -0.25 -11.64
CA THR A 26 -10.49 -0.98 -11.71
C THR A 26 -10.95 -1.43 -10.33
N SER A 27 -12.20 -1.84 -10.20
CA SER A 27 -12.76 -2.43 -8.98
C SER A 27 -12.03 -3.72 -8.55
N ASP A 28 -11.44 -4.44 -9.51
CA ASP A 28 -10.48 -5.52 -9.22
C ASP A 28 -9.15 -4.92 -8.72
N PHE A 29 -8.94 -5.01 -7.40
CA PHE A 29 -7.74 -4.52 -6.72
C PHE A 29 -6.47 -5.28 -7.13
N LYS A 30 -6.56 -6.55 -7.57
CA LYS A 30 -5.41 -7.32 -8.04
C LYS A 30 -4.96 -6.81 -9.40
N LYS A 31 -5.91 -6.59 -10.32
CA LYS A 31 -5.62 -5.98 -11.62
C LYS A 31 -5.01 -4.60 -11.47
N SER A 32 -5.58 -3.75 -10.60
CA SER A 32 -5.03 -2.42 -10.31
C SER A 32 -3.61 -2.47 -9.73
N LEU A 33 -3.31 -3.45 -8.86
CA LEU A 33 -1.95 -3.65 -8.35
C LEU A 33 -0.98 -4.07 -9.46
N ASP A 34 -1.40 -4.93 -10.39
CA ASP A 34 -0.58 -5.36 -11.53
C ASP A 34 -0.27 -4.20 -12.50
N GLU A 35 -1.24 -3.33 -12.75
CA GLU A 35 -1.02 -2.09 -13.51
C GLU A 35 -0.02 -1.17 -12.80
N LEU A 36 -0.12 -1.02 -11.48
CA LEU A 36 0.83 -0.24 -10.68
C LEU A 36 2.25 -0.85 -10.68
N ARG A 37 2.38 -2.18 -10.63
CA ARG A 37 3.69 -2.87 -10.76
C ARG A 37 4.36 -2.54 -12.09
N THR A 38 3.58 -2.54 -13.18
CA THR A 38 4.06 -2.20 -14.52
C THR A 38 4.48 -0.74 -14.60
N TYR A 39 3.64 0.15 -14.07
CA TYR A 39 3.95 1.57 -14.00
C TYR A 39 5.22 1.84 -13.19
N ARG A 40 5.36 1.30 -11.97
CA ARG A 40 6.56 1.49 -11.12
C ARG A 40 7.83 1.06 -11.86
N HIS A 41 7.78 -0.10 -12.52
CA HIS A 41 8.94 -0.63 -13.22
C HIS A 41 9.42 0.29 -14.35
N ARG A 42 8.46 0.87 -15.09
CA ARG A 42 8.71 1.83 -16.15
C ARG A 42 9.19 3.17 -15.59
N PHE A 43 8.51 3.69 -14.56
CA PHE A 43 8.86 4.93 -13.88
C PHE A 43 10.33 4.93 -13.42
N LEU A 44 10.78 3.86 -12.74
CA LEU A 44 12.17 3.76 -12.27
C LEU A 44 13.22 3.67 -13.40
N GLN A 45 12.81 3.29 -14.62
CA GLN A 45 13.68 3.28 -15.80
C GLN A 45 13.71 4.64 -16.51
N GLU A 46 12.55 5.26 -16.64
CA GLU A 46 12.38 6.55 -17.32
C GLU A 46 12.84 7.73 -16.46
N ARG A 47 12.75 7.60 -15.13
CA ARG A 47 13.07 8.63 -14.14
C ARG A 47 14.13 8.14 -13.14
N PRO A 48 15.35 7.80 -13.60
CA PRO A 48 16.43 7.37 -12.70
C PRO A 48 16.88 8.48 -11.74
N ASP A 49 16.51 9.73 -12.01
CA ASP A 49 16.72 10.90 -11.15
C ASP A 49 15.76 10.96 -9.95
N LEU A 50 14.66 10.19 -9.96
CA LEU A 50 13.65 10.14 -8.89
C LEU A 50 13.55 8.73 -8.27
N PRO A 51 14.63 8.19 -7.68
CA PRO A 51 14.59 6.89 -7.03
C PRO A 51 13.63 6.90 -5.83
N ASN A 52 12.93 5.79 -5.61
CA ASN A 52 12.11 5.58 -4.43
C ASN A 52 12.00 4.10 -4.05
N ASP A 53 11.92 3.82 -2.75
CA ASP A 53 11.92 2.46 -2.22
C ASP A 53 10.58 1.76 -2.36
N ASN A 54 9.47 2.52 -2.35
CA ASN A 54 8.09 2.02 -2.37
C ASN A 54 7.16 3.03 -3.06
N THR A 55 6.10 2.54 -3.72
CA THR A 55 5.06 3.37 -4.34
C THR A 55 3.67 2.97 -3.87
N VAL A 56 2.89 3.94 -3.39
CA VAL A 56 1.49 3.72 -2.99
C VAL A 56 0.59 4.47 -3.95
N LEU A 57 -0.40 3.78 -4.52
CA LEU A 57 -1.47 4.39 -5.31
C LEU A 57 -2.68 4.61 -4.42
N LEU A 58 -3.10 5.87 -4.29
CA LEU A 58 -4.37 6.25 -3.69
C LEU A 58 -5.43 6.42 -4.78
N THR A 59 -6.60 5.82 -4.60
CA THR A 59 -7.69 5.89 -5.59
C THR A 59 -9.04 6.04 -4.92
N THR A 60 -9.97 6.74 -5.56
CA THR A 60 -11.38 6.81 -5.13
C THR A 60 -12.26 5.75 -5.80
N VAL A 61 -11.66 4.82 -6.56
CA VAL A 61 -12.37 3.67 -7.14
C VAL A 61 -12.68 2.68 -6.03
N ASP A 62 -13.97 2.33 -5.88
CA ASP A 62 -14.43 1.32 -4.91
C ASP A 62 -13.97 -0.07 -5.35
N PHE A 63 -13.21 -0.74 -4.49
CA PHE A 63 -12.74 -2.09 -4.75
C PHE A 63 -13.80 -3.13 -4.40
N GLU A 64 -13.83 -4.24 -5.15
CA GLU A 64 -14.82 -5.29 -4.94
C GLU A 64 -14.68 -5.94 -3.57
N GLY A 65 -15.81 -6.08 -2.88
CA GLY A 65 -15.89 -6.74 -1.57
C GLY A 65 -15.66 -5.78 -0.40
N GLN A 66 -14.83 -6.20 0.57
CA GLN A 66 -14.52 -5.42 1.78
C GLN A 66 -13.08 -4.91 1.80
N THR A 67 -12.31 -5.21 0.74
CA THR A 67 -10.90 -4.82 0.61
C THR A 67 -10.82 -3.31 0.43
N VAL A 68 -10.01 -2.64 1.25
CA VAL A 68 -9.72 -1.20 1.13
C VAL A 68 -8.26 -0.91 0.80
N GLY A 69 -7.43 -1.96 0.76
CA GLY A 69 -6.02 -1.90 0.44
C GLY A 69 -5.53 -3.26 -0.04
N TYR A 70 -4.49 -3.27 -0.88
CA TYR A 70 -3.84 -4.50 -1.30
C TYR A 70 -2.37 -4.29 -1.65
N ALA A 71 -1.52 -5.22 -1.22
CA ALA A 71 -0.08 -5.16 -1.45
C ALA A 71 0.55 -6.55 -1.59
N SER A 72 1.75 -6.58 -2.17
CA SER A 72 2.63 -7.75 -2.10
C SER A 72 3.25 -7.90 -0.71
N VAL A 73 3.16 -9.11 -0.15
CA VAL A 73 3.98 -9.47 1.01
C VAL A 73 5.45 -9.55 0.61
N SER A 74 6.34 -8.98 1.44
CA SER A 74 7.80 -8.95 1.23
C SER A 74 8.22 -8.30 -0.11
N GLY A 75 7.46 -7.31 -0.55
CA GLY A 75 7.72 -6.56 -1.78
C GLY A 75 8.75 -5.44 -1.67
N MET A 76 9.11 -5.00 -0.45
CA MET A 76 9.92 -3.80 -0.22
C MET A 76 11.24 -3.82 -1.01
N CYS A 77 11.64 -2.65 -1.53
CA CYS A 77 12.81 -2.45 -2.41
C CYS A 77 12.76 -3.17 -3.77
N SER A 78 11.79 -4.04 -4.04
CA SER A 78 11.60 -4.62 -5.37
C SER A 78 11.25 -3.53 -6.39
N LYS A 79 11.91 -3.57 -7.56
CA LYS A 79 11.62 -2.69 -8.69
C LYS A 79 10.18 -2.82 -9.21
N LYS A 80 9.52 -3.95 -8.94
CA LYS A 80 8.13 -4.21 -9.36
C LYS A 80 7.20 -4.32 -8.16
N ASN A 81 7.55 -5.13 -7.16
CA ASN A 81 6.63 -5.55 -6.12
C ASN A 81 6.57 -4.62 -4.90
N SER A 82 7.40 -3.57 -4.84
CA SER A 82 7.36 -2.58 -3.76
C SER A 82 6.25 -1.57 -4.01
N VAL A 83 5.02 -2.07 -4.01
CA VAL A 83 3.81 -1.32 -4.32
C VAL A 83 2.63 -1.72 -3.44
N ALA A 84 1.73 -0.76 -3.24
CA ALA A 84 0.43 -0.95 -2.63
C ALA A 84 -0.64 -0.11 -3.35
N VAL A 85 -1.86 -0.65 -3.45
CA VAL A 85 -3.06 0.12 -3.86
C VAL A 85 -3.93 0.33 -2.63
N VAL A 86 -4.42 1.54 -2.42
CA VAL A 86 -5.28 1.89 -1.28
C VAL A 86 -6.46 2.70 -1.77
N GLU A 87 -7.64 2.26 -1.36
CA GLU A 87 -8.88 2.98 -1.58
C GLU A 87 -9.02 4.12 -0.57
N ASP A 88 -9.20 5.34 -1.10
CA ASP A 88 -9.63 6.50 -0.34
C ASP A 88 -11.16 6.62 -0.40
N LYS A 89 -11.82 6.11 0.64
CA LYS A 89 -13.28 6.21 0.83
C LYS A 89 -13.77 7.64 1.15
N GLN A 90 -12.93 8.67 0.94
CA GLN A 90 -13.18 10.07 1.32
C GLN A 90 -13.61 10.18 2.80
N SER A 91 -13.10 9.25 3.59
CA SER A 91 -13.37 9.13 5.02
C SER A 91 -12.37 9.96 5.81
N HIS A 92 -12.32 9.78 7.13
CA HIS A 92 -11.28 10.41 7.94
C HIS A 92 -9.88 10.03 7.45
N GLU A 93 -9.04 11.04 7.18
CA GLU A 93 -7.63 10.92 6.75
C GLU A 93 -6.81 9.92 7.58
N GLY A 94 -7.11 9.79 8.88
CA GLY A 94 -6.46 8.84 9.77
C GLY A 94 -6.72 7.37 9.44
N ILE A 95 -7.86 7.05 8.82
CA ILE A 95 -8.19 5.68 8.38
C ILE A 95 -7.37 5.34 7.13
N VAL A 96 -7.35 6.23 6.14
CA VAL A 96 -6.55 6.04 4.93
C VAL A 96 -5.07 5.89 5.27
N ALA A 97 -4.56 6.72 6.19
CA ALA A 97 -3.18 6.60 6.67
C ALA A 97 -2.89 5.25 7.34
N GLN A 98 -3.85 4.69 8.08
CA GLN A 98 -3.72 3.35 8.66
C GLN A 98 -3.69 2.27 7.59
N THR A 99 -4.56 2.36 6.58
CA THR A 99 -4.55 1.40 5.45
C THR A 99 -3.23 1.47 4.69
N VAL A 100 -2.71 2.67 4.39
CA VAL A 100 -1.39 2.82 3.77
C VAL A 100 -0.30 2.15 4.60
N ALA A 101 -0.32 2.33 5.93
CA ALA A 101 0.65 1.72 6.82
C ALA A 101 0.46 0.20 6.98
N HIS A 102 -0.77 -0.30 6.86
CA HIS A 102 -1.06 -1.74 6.83
C HIS A 102 -0.45 -2.37 5.56
N GLU A 103 -0.75 -1.80 4.39
CA GLU A 103 -0.28 -2.33 3.11
C GLU A 103 1.25 -2.25 2.95
N MET A 104 1.87 -1.15 3.40
CA MET A 104 3.32 -1.06 3.43
C MET A 104 3.94 -1.99 4.49
N GLY A 105 3.19 -2.37 5.53
CA GLY A 105 3.54 -3.45 6.46
C GLY A 105 3.67 -4.80 5.75
N HIS A 106 2.73 -5.13 4.86
CA HIS A 106 2.87 -6.29 3.97
C HIS A 106 4.11 -6.18 3.09
N ASN A 107 4.37 -5.03 2.46
CA ASN A 107 5.60 -4.86 1.68
C ASN A 107 6.87 -5.12 2.51
N LEU A 108 6.88 -4.75 3.80
CA LEU A 108 7.96 -5.03 4.74
C LEU A 108 8.00 -6.49 5.24
N GLY A 109 7.09 -7.35 4.78
CA GLY A 109 7.07 -8.78 5.07
C GLY A 109 6.17 -9.19 6.23
N MET A 110 5.31 -8.30 6.72
CA MET A 110 4.35 -8.62 7.78
C MET A 110 3.17 -9.41 7.20
N ASN A 111 2.73 -10.44 7.91
CA ASN A 111 1.44 -11.11 7.68
C ASN A 111 0.40 -10.53 8.64
N HIS A 112 -0.85 -10.96 8.53
CA HIS A 112 -1.83 -10.50 9.50
C HIS A 112 -1.56 -11.05 10.90
N ASP A 113 -1.99 -10.29 11.89
CA ASP A 113 -1.91 -10.65 13.31
C ASP A 113 -2.70 -11.93 13.64
N ASP A 114 -3.67 -12.31 12.80
CA ASP A 114 -4.56 -13.46 12.93
C ASP A 114 -4.24 -14.65 11.99
N ASP A 115 -3.18 -14.56 11.18
CA ASP A 115 -2.77 -15.63 10.24
C ASP A 115 -2.03 -16.81 10.91
N GLY A 116 -1.88 -16.82 12.24
CA GLY A 116 -1.04 -17.78 12.96
C GLY A 116 -1.63 -18.33 14.26
N ALA A 117 -0.96 -19.36 14.81
CA ALA A 117 -1.34 -19.99 16.08
C ALA A 117 -0.96 -19.17 17.33
N LYS A 118 -0.26 -18.04 17.15
CA LYS A 118 0.19 -17.18 18.25
C LYS A 118 -0.68 -15.92 18.28
N GLU A 119 -1.13 -15.58 19.46
CA GLU A 119 -1.89 -14.35 19.69
C GLU A 119 -0.95 -13.14 19.61
N CYS A 120 -1.20 -12.24 18.66
CA CYS A 120 -0.50 -10.96 18.55
C CYS A 120 -1.18 -9.90 19.42
N HIS A 121 -0.37 -9.08 20.10
CA HIS A 121 -0.86 -8.03 20.99
C HIS A 121 -0.21 -6.68 20.71
N CYS A 122 -0.98 -5.62 20.95
CA CYS A 122 -0.51 -4.24 20.92
C CYS A 122 -1.26 -3.43 21.99
N GLN A 123 -0.81 -2.19 22.23
CA GLN A 123 -1.42 -1.32 23.26
C GLN A 123 -2.82 -0.82 22.87
N SER A 124 -3.12 -0.79 21.58
CA SER A 124 -4.43 -0.39 21.05
C SER A 124 -5.43 -1.56 21.10
N ARG A 125 -6.73 -1.26 20.98
CA ARG A 125 -7.77 -2.30 20.84
C ARG A 125 -7.57 -3.21 19.62
N LYS A 126 -6.99 -2.65 18.56
CA LYS A 126 -6.71 -3.36 17.31
C LYS A 126 -5.34 -2.97 16.80
N CYS A 127 -4.57 -3.97 16.40
CA CYS A 127 -3.23 -3.80 15.90
C CYS A 127 -3.27 -3.45 14.41
N LEU A 128 -2.22 -2.76 13.95
CA LEU A 128 -2.17 -2.24 12.59
C LEU A 128 -2.32 -3.35 11.55
N MET A 129 -1.76 -4.54 11.79
CA MET A 129 -1.75 -5.67 10.87
C MET A 129 -2.91 -6.64 11.10
N SER A 130 -3.96 -6.27 11.82
CA SER A 130 -5.16 -7.12 11.90
C SER A 130 -5.85 -7.20 10.53
N SER A 131 -6.27 -8.40 10.11
CA SER A 131 -6.89 -8.65 8.79
C SER A 131 -8.19 -7.87 8.50
N SER A 132 -8.80 -7.26 9.52
CA SER A 132 -10.05 -6.50 9.38
C SER A 132 -9.85 -5.06 9.83
N GLY A 133 -10.46 -4.11 9.12
CA GLY A 133 -10.33 -2.67 9.42
C GLY A 133 -11.35 -2.10 10.42
N ARG A 134 -12.21 -2.91 11.04
CA ARG A 134 -13.28 -2.47 11.96
C ARG A 134 -13.29 -3.20 13.29
#